data_AF-A0A3D5PB16-F1
#
_entry.id   AF-A0A3D5PB16-F1
#
_cell.length_a   1.000
_cell.length_b   1.000
_cell.length_c   1.000
_cell.angle_alpha   90.00
_cell.angle_beta   90.00
_cell.angle_gamma   90.00
#
_symmetry.space_group_name_H-M   'P 1'
#
loop_
_entity.id
_entity.type
_entity.pdbx_description
1 polymer ?
#
loop_
_entity_poly.entity_id
_entity_poly.type
_entity_poly.pdbx_seq_one_letter_code
_entity_poly.pdbx_strand_id
1 'polypeptide(L)'
;MGLSSESTGTEVLNECSGVLDIHKETQEDKVIALAGNPNVGKSTVFNSLTGMKQHTGNWPGKTVANAQGSCRYKNKNYVFVDIPGTYSLMANSEEEEIARDFICFGGQDAVVVVADATCLERNLNLVLQTMEISGQVILCINLMDEAEKKKIRIKLNVLQEQLGIPVVGTSARSGKGLSRLMDAVAAVTSRKHRSGALQIDYGKAVEKAVAILQPAVERELKSRLNSRWVSLKLLDGDASILNSMKKYLGYDIFSENGVSESLSEAKEVLNAEGITSENFRDRIVTKIVCTCEKISRKAVVYEKAEYEERDRKIDHILTSKATGIPIMILLLCSIFWLTITGANYPSELIAEGLSWVGGRLAGLCAAACAPAWVKGLLVDGCYRTLAWVVSVMLPPMAIFFPLFTLLEDCGYLPRVAFNMDNFFRKACAHGKQALTMCMVCTIMQ
;
A
#
# COMPACT_ATOMS: atom_id res chain seq x y z
N MET A 1 -54.81 -0.45 8.20
CA MET A 1 -54.02 -0.40 6.95
C MET A 1 -52.70 0.28 7.30
N GLY A 2 -51.52 -0.32 7.24
CA GLY A 2 -51.13 -1.67 6.88
C GLY A 2 -49.88 -2.03 7.69
N LEU A 3 -49.82 -3.30 8.09
CA LEU A 3 -48.61 -3.98 8.54
C LEU A 3 -47.75 -4.34 7.30
N SER A 4 -46.47 -4.62 7.55
CA SER A 4 -45.39 -5.11 6.65
C SER A 4 -44.37 -4.04 6.24
N SER A 5 -43.05 -4.23 6.34
CA SER A 5 -42.26 -5.46 6.45
C SER A 5 -40.91 -5.20 7.15
N GLU A 6 -40.85 -5.32 8.48
CA GLU A 6 -39.61 -5.48 9.27
C GLU A 6 -39.06 -6.92 9.18
N SER A 7 -39.18 -7.56 8.01
CA SER A 7 -38.84 -8.98 7.83
C SER A 7 -37.94 -9.18 6.63
N THR A 8 -36.66 -8.90 6.83
CA THR A 8 -35.57 -9.73 6.29
C THR A 8 -34.36 -9.49 7.20
N GLY A 9 -33.94 -10.52 7.93
CA GLY A 9 -32.86 -10.50 8.92
C GLY A 9 -31.45 -10.30 8.34
N THR A 10 -31.29 -9.29 7.48
CA THR A 10 -30.05 -8.97 6.78
C THR A 10 -29.29 -7.82 7.47
N GLU A 11 -29.96 -6.93 8.20
CA GLU A 11 -29.31 -5.83 8.92
C GLU A 11 -28.48 -6.32 10.13
N VAL A 12 -28.90 -7.39 10.80
CA VAL A 12 -28.18 -7.94 11.96
C VAL A 12 -26.88 -8.66 11.54
N LEU A 13 -26.77 -9.10 10.28
CA LEU A 13 -25.52 -9.66 9.76
C LEU A 13 -24.51 -8.59 9.31
N ASN A 14 -24.96 -7.37 9.00
CA ASN A 14 -24.07 -6.25 8.66
C ASN A 14 -23.42 -5.62 9.91
N GLU A 15 -24.14 -5.55 11.04
CA GLU A 15 -23.61 -4.99 12.29
C GLU A 15 -22.47 -5.83 12.91
N CYS A 16 -22.38 -7.13 12.59
CA CYS A 16 -21.37 -8.02 13.15
C CYS A 16 -19.96 -7.84 12.55
N SER A 17 -19.81 -7.13 11.42
CA SER A 17 -18.50 -7.03 10.75
C SER A 17 -17.66 -5.85 11.19
N GLY A 18 -18.21 -4.76 11.74
CA GLY A 18 -17.50 -3.62 12.35
C GLY A 18 -16.34 -2.94 11.57
N VAL A 19 -16.03 -3.42 10.36
CA VAL A 19 -14.82 -3.13 9.58
C VAL A 19 -15.18 -2.43 8.27
N LEU A 20 -16.31 -2.78 7.62
CA LEU A 20 -16.88 -2.04 6.49
C LEU A 20 -18.31 -2.51 6.16
N ASP A 21 -19.23 -1.60 5.81
CA ASP A 21 -20.51 -1.95 5.17
C ASP A 21 -20.28 -2.27 3.68
N ILE A 22 -20.34 -3.55 3.33
CA ILE A 22 -20.19 -4.01 1.95
C ILE A 22 -21.57 -4.02 1.29
N HIS A 23 -21.76 -3.16 0.29
CA HIS A 23 -23.02 -3.10 -0.45
C HIS A 23 -23.13 -4.27 -1.44
N LYS A 24 -23.92 -5.28 -1.06
CA LYS A 24 -24.30 -6.39 -1.94
C LYS A 24 -25.66 -6.11 -2.57
N GLU A 25 -25.79 -6.25 -3.89
CA GLU A 25 -27.07 -6.19 -4.60
C GLU A 25 -27.90 -7.46 -4.32
N THR A 26 -27.24 -8.62 -4.18
CA THR A 26 -27.89 -9.89 -3.81
C THR A 26 -27.06 -10.67 -2.78
N GLN A 27 -27.70 -11.54 -1.98
CA GLN A 27 -26.97 -12.40 -1.01
C GLN A 27 -25.99 -13.38 -1.69
N GLU A 28 -26.12 -13.62 -2.99
CA GLU A 28 -25.21 -14.47 -3.76
C GLU A 28 -23.95 -13.72 -4.25
N ASP A 29 -23.91 -12.40 -4.08
CA ASP A 29 -22.80 -11.56 -4.53
C ASP A 29 -21.50 -11.97 -3.83
N LYS A 30 -20.46 -12.13 -4.65
CA LYS A 30 -19.13 -12.54 -4.19
C LYS A 30 -18.26 -11.33 -3.91
N VAL A 31 -17.74 -11.26 -2.69
CA VAL A 31 -16.86 -10.16 -2.26
C VAL A 31 -15.42 -10.52 -2.54
N ILE A 32 -14.76 -9.69 -3.35
CA ILE A 32 -13.37 -9.87 -3.74
C ILE A 32 -12.55 -8.70 -3.20
N ALA A 33 -11.53 -9.02 -2.40
CA ALA A 33 -10.64 -8.02 -1.88
C ALA A 33 -9.46 -7.79 -2.84
N LEU A 34 -9.18 -6.54 -3.22
CA LEU A 34 -8.01 -6.17 -4.02
C LEU A 34 -6.91 -5.63 -3.11
N ALA A 35 -5.87 -6.44 -2.91
CA ALA A 35 -4.66 -6.06 -2.18
C ALA A 35 -3.50 -5.80 -3.14
N GLY A 36 -2.48 -5.07 -2.71
CA GLY A 36 -1.27 -4.84 -3.50
C GLY A 36 -0.40 -3.76 -2.91
N ASN A 37 0.88 -3.74 -3.29
CA ASN A 37 1.77 -2.66 -2.89
C ASN A 37 1.31 -1.33 -3.52
N PRO A 38 1.71 -0.17 -2.96
CA PRO A 38 1.56 1.12 -3.64
C PRO A 38 2.16 1.07 -5.06
N ASN A 39 1.52 1.77 -5.99
CA ASN A 39 1.97 1.97 -7.38
C ASN A 39 2.08 0.72 -8.27
N VAL A 40 1.50 -0.42 -7.89
CA VAL A 40 1.45 -1.66 -8.73
C VAL A 40 0.36 -1.64 -9.81
N GLY A 41 -0.37 -0.52 -9.93
CA GLY A 41 -1.53 -0.41 -10.81
C GLY A 41 -2.81 -1.09 -10.28
N LYS A 42 -2.92 -1.27 -8.96
CA LYS A 42 -4.14 -1.80 -8.28
C LYS A 42 -5.39 -1.00 -8.67
N SER A 43 -5.35 0.33 -8.58
CA SER A 43 -6.47 1.18 -8.98
C SER A 43 -6.77 1.10 -10.48
N THR A 44 -5.76 0.85 -11.33
CA THR A 44 -5.96 0.61 -12.76
C THR A 44 -6.69 -0.71 -13.01
N VAL A 45 -6.31 -1.78 -12.29
CA VAL A 45 -7.01 -3.07 -12.34
C VAL A 45 -8.45 -2.90 -11.84
N PHE A 46 -8.64 -2.25 -10.68
CA PHE A 46 -9.95 -1.96 -10.10
C PHE A 46 -10.86 -1.21 -11.08
N ASN A 47 -10.39 -0.09 -11.64
CA ASN A 47 -11.14 0.72 -12.61
C ASN A 47 -11.47 -0.05 -13.88
N SER A 48 -10.55 -0.90 -14.36
CA SER A 48 -10.78 -1.69 -15.56
C SER A 48 -11.79 -2.81 -15.34
N LEU A 49 -11.94 -3.31 -14.11
CA LEU A 49 -12.90 -4.36 -13.76
C LEU A 49 -14.30 -3.79 -13.44
N THR A 50 -14.38 -2.67 -12.72
CA THR A 50 -15.65 -2.10 -12.23
C THR A 50 -16.23 -1.01 -13.13
N GLY A 51 -15.42 -0.40 -13.99
CA GLY A 51 -15.84 0.69 -14.87
C GLY A 51 -16.35 1.89 -14.06
N MET A 52 -17.53 2.42 -14.42
CA MET A 52 -18.14 3.58 -13.75
C MET A 52 -18.95 3.23 -12.49
N LYS A 53 -19.08 1.93 -12.13
CA LYS A 53 -19.91 1.50 -11.00
C LYS A 53 -19.10 1.44 -9.71
N GLN A 54 -18.67 2.60 -9.25
CA GLN A 54 -17.82 2.73 -8.05
C GLN A 54 -18.46 3.65 -7.03
N HIS A 55 -18.32 3.28 -5.76
CA HIS A 55 -18.64 4.11 -4.62
C HIS A 55 -17.37 4.34 -3.81
N THR A 56 -17.07 5.61 -3.55
CA THR A 56 -15.96 6.03 -2.70
C THR A 56 -16.49 6.53 -1.37
N GLY A 57 -15.85 6.14 -0.28
CA GLY A 57 -16.14 6.58 1.08
C GLY A 57 -14.88 6.58 1.93
N ASN A 58 -15.04 6.55 3.25
CA ASN A 58 -13.94 6.37 4.19
C ASN A 58 -14.12 5.08 4.99
N TRP A 59 -13.02 4.50 5.44
CA TRP A 59 -13.06 3.36 6.36
C TRP A 59 -13.67 3.79 7.71
N PRO A 60 -14.55 2.98 8.34
CA PRO A 60 -15.22 3.33 9.59
C PRO A 60 -14.23 3.78 10.68
N GLY A 61 -14.41 5.01 11.17
CA GLY A 61 -13.58 5.58 12.23
C GLY A 61 -12.15 5.93 11.82
N LYS A 62 -11.83 5.94 10.52
CA LYS A 62 -10.50 6.28 9.98
C LYS A 62 -10.61 7.33 8.86
N THR A 63 -9.53 8.06 8.61
CA THR A 63 -9.44 9.09 7.54
C THR A 63 -9.02 8.53 6.19
N VAL A 64 -8.83 7.21 6.10
CA VAL A 64 -8.37 6.53 4.89
C VAL A 64 -9.57 6.32 3.95
N ALA A 65 -9.39 6.67 2.68
CA ALA A 65 -10.40 6.47 1.66
C ALA A 65 -10.61 4.97 1.36
N ASN A 66 -11.86 4.61 1.09
CA ASN A 66 -12.27 3.29 0.62
C ASN A 66 -12.93 3.44 -0.76
N ALA A 67 -12.67 2.50 -1.66
CA ALA A 67 -13.40 2.38 -2.92
C ALA A 67 -13.95 0.96 -3.06
N GLN A 68 -15.24 0.86 -3.35
CA GLN A 68 -15.91 -0.38 -3.69
C GLN A 68 -16.56 -0.27 -5.07
N GLY A 69 -16.60 -1.35 -5.83
CA GLY A 69 -17.25 -1.33 -7.14
C GLY A 69 -17.77 -2.70 -7.53
N SER A 70 -18.87 -2.72 -8.27
CA SER A 70 -19.52 -3.96 -8.70
C SER A 70 -19.20 -4.25 -10.16
N CYS A 71 -18.95 -5.53 -10.47
CA CYS A 71 -18.86 -6.02 -11.84
C CYS A 71 -19.73 -7.27 -12.00
N ARG A 72 -20.31 -7.43 -13.19
CA ARG A 72 -21.05 -8.65 -13.55
C ARG A 72 -20.22 -9.48 -14.52
N TYR A 73 -19.98 -10.73 -14.19
CA TYR A 73 -19.21 -11.66 -15.01
C TYR A 73 -19.88 -13.04 -15.03
N LYS A 74 -20.08 -13.62 -16.22
CA LYS A 74 -20.72 -14.94 -16.43
C LYS A 74 -22.01 -15.12 -15.61
N ASN A 75 -22.89 -14.12 -15.63
CA ASN A 75 -24.18 -14.09 -14.93
C ASN A 75 -24.10 -14.15 -13.39
N LYS A 76 -22.94 -13.82 -12.80
CA LYS A 76 -22.76 -13.60 -11.36
C LYS A 76 -22.28 -12.18 -11.10
N ASN A 77 -22.66 -11.64 -9.95
CA ASN A 77 -22.23 -10.34 -9.47
C ASN A 77 -21.03 -10.49 -8.52
N TYR A 78 -20.02 -9.66 -8.73
CA TYR A 78 -18.81 -9.59 -7.93
C TYR A 78 -18.66 -8.17 -7.40
N VAL A 79 -18.47 -8.03 -6.10
CA VAL A 79 -18.19 -6.75 -5.44
C VAL A 79 -16.70 -6.71 -5.12
N PHE A 80 -15.99 -5.80 -5.77
CA PHE A 80 -14.58 -5.56 -5.51
C PHE A 80 -14.44 -4.48 -4.44
N VAL A 81 -13.62 -4.75 -3.43
CA VAL A 81 -13.22 -3.77 -2.40
C VAL A 81 -11.75 -3.47 -2.56
N ASP A 82 -11.42 -2.20 -2.78
CA ASP A 82 -10.06 -1.73 -2.94
C ASP A 82 -9.41 -1.52 -1.58
N ILE A 83 -8.48 -2.38 -1.21
CA ILE A 83 -7.73 -2.23 0.04
C ILE A 83 -6.66 -1.16 -0.14
N PRO A 84 -6.37 -0.30 0.87
CA PRO A 84 -5.21 0.58 0.85
C PRO A 84 -3.91 -0.14 0.45
N GLY A 85 -3.06 0.54 -0.32
CA GLY A 85 -1.80 -0.06 -0.79
C GLY A 85 -0.82 -0.25 0.36
N THR A 86 -0.38 -1.49 0.59
CA THR A 86 0.47 -1.84 1.74
C THR A 86 1.64 -2.73 1.32
N TYR A 87 2.77 -2.64 2.05
CA TYR A 87 3.95 -3.48 1.78
C TYR A 87 4.01 -4.72 2.66
N SER A 88 3.25 -4.73 3.76
CA SER A 88 3.22 -5.79 4.76
C SER A 88 1.89 -5.73 5.53
N LEU A 89 1.47 -6.85 6.11
CA LEU A 89 0.32 -7.00 7.00
C LEU A 89 0.75 -7.11 8.47
N MET A 90 1.97 -6.64 8.77
CA MET A 90 2.56 -6.58 10.12
C MET A 90 2.22 -5.27 10.87
N ALA A 91 1.28 -4.47 10.34
CA ALA A 91 0.61 -3.33 10.97
C ALA A 91 1.49 -2.29 11.69
N ASN A 92 2.30 -1.55 10.92
CA ASN A 92 3.03 -0.37 11.43
C ASN A 92 2.34 0.96 11.10
N SER A 93 1.21 0.93 10.39
CA SER A 93 0.46 2.12 9.96
C SER A 93 -1.03 1.84 9.92
N GLU A 94 -1.85 2.90 9.92
CA GLU A 94 -3.30 2.77 9.86
C GLU A 94 -3.76 2.08 8.57
N GLU A 95 -3.10 2.33 7.44
CA GLU A 95 -3.42 1.66 6.18
C GLU A 95 -3.12 0.15 6.23
N GLU A 96 -2.00 -0.23 6.86
CA GLU A 96 -1.64 -1.64 7.07
C GLU A 96 -2.58 -2.34 8.05
N GLU A 97 -3.02 -1.65 9.10
CA GLU A 97 -4.02 -2.13 10.05
C GLU A 97 -5.36 -2.39 9.36
N ILE A 98 -5.84 -1.45 8.55
CA ILE A 98 -7.08 -1.60 7.76
C ILE A 98 -6.97 -2.77 6.79
N ALA A 99 -5.84 -2.88 6.06
CA ALA A 99 -5.63 -3.96 5.11
C ALA A 99 -5.63 -5.33 5.79
N ARG A 100 -4.91 -5.46 6.91
CA ARG A 100 -4.87 -6.68 7.71
C ARG A 100 -6.26 -7.03 8.22
N ASP A 101 -6.96 -6.08 8.84
CA ASP A 101 -8.25 -6.34 9.47
C ASP A 101 -9.32 -6.70 8.43
N PHE A 102 -9.31 -6.07 7.25
CA PHE A 102 -10.22 -6.46 6.17
C PHE A 102 -9.90 -7.86 5.62
N ILE A 103 -8.63 -8.22 5.42
CA ILE A 103 -8.26 -9.56 4.94
C ILE A 103 -8.56 -10.64 5.99
N CYS A 104 -8.46 -10.32 7.28
CA CYS A 104 -8.75 -11.28 8.36
C CYS A 104 -10.26 -11.40 8.63
N PHE A 105 -10.98 -10.28 8.67
CA PHE A 105 -12.30 -10.17 9.28
C PHE A 105 -13.39 -9.70 8.31
N GLY A 106 -13.03 -9.23 7.11
CA GLY A 106 -13.95 -8.63 6.14
C GLY A 106 -14.90 -9.61 5.43
N GLY A 107 -14.79 -10.92 5.69
CA GLY A 107 -15.72 -11.91 5.16
C GLY A 107 -15.68 -12.07 3.64
N GLN A 108 -14.53 -11.82 3.01
CA GLN A 108 -14.33 -11.91 1.57
C GLN A 108 -14.29 -13.37 1.07
N ASP A 109 -14.79 -13.61 -0.14
CA ASP A 109 -14.78 -14.91 -0.81
C ASP A 109 -13.45 -15.21 -1.53
N ALA A 110 -12.68 -14.18 -1.89
CA ALA A 110 -11.32 -14.33 -2.40
C ALA A 110 -10.52 -13.02 -2.26
N VAL A 111 -9.20 -13.14 -2.29
CA VAL A 111 -8.26 -12.01 -2.31
C VAL A 111 -7.46 -12.04 -3.60
N VAL A 112 -7.52 -10.96 -4.38
CA VAL A 112 -6.66 -10.73 -5.53
C VAL A 112 -5.50 -9.84 -5.08
N VAL A 113 -4.29 -10.38 -5.07
CA VAL A 113 -3.08 -9.61 -4.78
C VAL A 113 -2.48 -9.14 -6.10
N VAL A 114 -2.47 -7.84 -6.33
CA VAL A 114 -1.86 -7.20 -7.49
C VAL A 114 -0.39 -6.95 -7.21
N ALA A 115 0.47 -7.49 -8.07
CA ALA A 115 1.93 -7.37 -7.99
C ALA A 115 2.46 -6.74 -9.28
N ASP A 116 3.49 -5.91 -9.17
CA ASP A 116 4.20 -5.38 -10.34
C ASP A 116 5.16 -6.42 -10.92
N ALA A 117 5.04 -6.69 -12.22
CA ALA A 117 5.95 -7.52 -12.99
C ALA A 117 7.41 -7.04 -12.95
N THR A 118 7.66 -5.73 -12.87
CA THR A 118 9.03 -5.18 -12.92
C THR A 118 9.80 -5.33 -11.62
N CYS A 119 9.09 -5.47 -10.48
CA CYS A 119 9.69 -5.62 -9.15
C CYS A 119 9.03 -6.76 -8.33
N LEU A 120 8.89 -7.93 -8.94
CA LEU A 120 8.12 -9.04 -8.39
C LEU A 120 8.57 -9.49 -6.99
N GLU A 121 9.89 -9.55 -6.72
CA GLU A 121 10.44 -10.00 -5.44
C GLU A 121 9.88 -9.24 -4.23
N ARG A 122 9.82 -7.90 -4.33
CA ARG A 122 9.30 -7.03 -3.27
C ARG A 122 7.80 -7.22 -3.07
N ASN A 123 7.07 -7.51 -4.14
CA ASN A 123 5.62 -7.70 -4.12
C ASN A 123 5.23 -9.07 -3.55
N LEU A 124 6.08 -10.09 -3.72
CA LEU A 124 5.82 -11.44 -3.18
C LEU A 124 5.71 -11.46 -1.66
N ASN A 125 6.30 -10.49 -0.95
CA ASN A 125 6.17 -10.39 0.51
C ASN A 125 4.69 -10.30 0.94
N LEU A 126 3.93 -9.38 0.32
CA LEU A 126 2.50 -9.22 0.60
C LEU A 126 1.71 -10.47 0.17
N VAL A 127 2.07 -11.08 -0.96
CA VAL A 127 1.43 -12.29 -1.47
C VAL A 127 1.55 -13.44 -0.46
N LEU A 128 2.76 -13.70 0.01
CA LEU A 128 3.04 -14.76 0.98
C LEU A 128 2.28 -14.54 2.29
N GLN A 129 2.29 -13.32 2.83
CA GLN A 129 1.53 -13.00 4.06
C GLN A 129 0.02 -13.15 3.87
N THR A 130 -0.51 -12.75 2.71
CA THR A 130 -1.94 -12.91 2.38
C THR A 130 -2.33 -14.38 2.31
N MET A 131 -1.46 -15.23 1.75
CA MET A 131 -1.67 -16.69 1.68
C MET A 131 -1.67 -17.37 3.06
N GLU A 132 -1.01 -16.79 4.06
CA GLU A 132 -1.09 -17.29 5.43
C GLU A 132 -2.44 -16.98 6.07
N ILE A 133 -3.04 -15.83 5.74
CA ILE A 133 -4.33 -15.41 6.31
C ILE A 133 -5.50 -16.11 5.60
N SER A 134 -5.50 -16.09 4.26
CA SER A 134 -6.60 -16.60 3.45
C SER A 134 -6.15 -17.73 2.53
N GLY A 135 -6.99 -18.77 2.41
CA GLY A 135 -6.76 -19.88 1.48
C GLY A 135 -7.26 -19.64 0.05
N GLN A 136 -7.92 -18.51 -0.20
CA GLN A 136 -8.52 -18.16 -1.49
C GLN A 136 -7.83 -16.94 -2.09
N VAL A 137 -6.57 -17.12 -2.48
CA VAL A 137 -5.73 -16.04 -3.03
C VAL A 137 -5.48 -16.24 -4.52
N ILE A 138 -5.51 -15.15 -5.28
CA ILE A 138 -5.13 -15.09 -6.70
C ILE A 138 -4.02 -14.05 -6.85
N LEU A 139 -2.94 -14.41 -7.53
CA LEU A 139 -1.87 -13.48 -7.86
C LEU A 139 -2.10 -12.86 -9.24
N CYS A 140 -2.29 -11.55 -9.28
CA CYS A 140 -2.39 -10.77 -10.51
C CYS A 140 -1.06 -10.01 -10.75
N ILE A 141 -0.25 -10.49 -11.69
CA ILE A 141 1.00 -9.83 -12.07
C ILE A 141 0.70 -8.79 -13.14
N ASN A 142 0.62 -7.52 -12.76
CA ASN A 142 0.31 -6.40 -13.63
C ASN A 142 1.59 -5.79 -14.24
N LEU A 143 1.44 -4.87 -15.19
CA LEU A 143 2.55 -4.18 -15.87
C LEU A 143 3.44 -5.13 -16.70
N MET A 144 2.86 -6.21 -17.24
CA MET A 144 3.57 -7.16 -18.10
C MET A 144 4.18 -6.51 -19.36
N ASP A 145 3.55 -5.46 -19.89
CA ASP A 145 4.02 -4.67 -21.02
C ASP A 145 5.28 -3.85 -20.67
N GLU A 146 5.35 -3.29 -19.46
CA GLU A 146 6.56 -2.61 -18.98
C GLU A 146 7.69 -3.59 -18.66
N ALA A 147 7.37 -4.77 -18.14
CA ALA A 147 8.35 -5.83 -17.94
C ALA A 147 8.97 -6.30 -19.26
N GLU A 148 8.16 -6.45 -20.32
CA GLU A 148 8.65 -6.79 -21.66
C GLU A 148 9.59 -5.72 -22.23
N LYS A 149 9.25 -4.43 -22.09
CA LYS A 149 10.13 -3.31 -22.47
C LYS A 149 11.46 -3.33 -21.71
N LYS A 150 11.42 -3.67 -20.41
CA LYS A 150 12.61 -3.83 -19.56
C LYS A 150 13.34 -5.17 -19.78
N LYS A 151 12.89 -6.02 -20.70
CA LYS A 151 13.45 -7.35 -21.00
C LYS A 151 13.45 -8.31 -19.80
N ILE A 152 12.41 -8.20 -18.98
CA ILE A 152 12.14 -9.07 -17.83
C ILE A 152 11.15 -10.13 -18.29
N ARG A 153 11.53 -11.41 -18.24
CA ARG A 153 10.63 -12.53 -18.55
C ARG A 153 10.19 -13.22 -17.27
N ILE A 154 8.88 -13.29 -17.05
CA ILE A 154 8.28 -13.94 -15.88
C ILE A 154 7.66 -15.27 -16.28
N LYS A 155 8.10 -16.36 -15.65
CA LYS A 155 7.56 -17.70 -15.85
C LYS A 155 6.33 -17.91 -14.95
N LEU A 156 5.16 -17.51 -15.44
CA LEU A 156 3.90 -17.62 -14.69
C LEU A 156 3.60 -19.05 -14.20
N ASN A 157 3.89 -20.06 -15.02
CA ASN A 157 3.67 -21.47 -14.66
C ASN A 157 4.53 -21.90 -13.47
N VAL A 158 5.79 -21.46 -13.41
CA VAL A 158 6.70 -21.76 -12.30
C VAL A 158 6.23 -21.08 -11.02
N LEU A 159 5.76 -19.83 -11.11
CA LEU A 159 5.18 -19.14 -9.95
C LEU A 159 3.94 -19.86 -9.42
N GLN A 160 3.06 -20.29 -10.32
CA GLN A 160 1.85 -21.02 -9.95
C GLN A 160 2.18 -22.35 -9.27
N GLU A 161 3.20 -23.09 -9.74
CA GLU A 161 3.66 -24.32 -9.10
C GLU A 161 4.33 -24.06 -7.74
N GLN A 162 5.19 -23.04 -7.62
CA GLN A 162 5.87 -22.73 -6.36
C GLN A 162 4.91 -22.18 -5.29
N LEU A 163 3.92 -21.38 -5.67
CA LEU A 163 2.98 -20.76 -4.74
C LEU A 163 1.74 -21.63 -4.46
N GLY A 164 1.36 -22.50 -5.39
CA GLY A 164 0.14 -23.33 -5.26
C GLY A 164 -1.18 -22.56 -5.42
N ILE A 165 -1.12 -21.32 -5.93
CA ILE A 165 -2.27 -20.44 -6.19
C ILE A 165 -2.33 -20.06 -7.68
N PRO A 166 -3.52 -19.70 -8.21
CA PRO A 166 -3.63 -19.23 -9.59
C PRO A 166 -2.83 -17.93 -9.80
N VAL A 167 -2.01 -17.91 -10.86
CA VAL A 167 -1.20 -16.74 -11.24
C VAL A 167 -1.61 -16.26 -12.63
N VAL A 168 -2.00 -14.99 -12.74
CA VAL A 168 -2.43 -14.40 -14.01
C VAL A 168 -1.59 -13.16 -14.31
N GLY A 169 -0.96 -13.14 -15.48
CA GLY A 169 -0.29 -11.95 -16.01
C GLY A 169 -1.28 -11.02 -16.70
N THR A 170 -1.23 -9.74 -16.37
CA THR A 170 -2.13 -8.70 -16.89
C THR A 170 -1.37 -7.45 -17.32
N SER A 171 -1.97 -6.70 -18.24
CA SER A 171 -1.63 -5.32 -18.53
C SER A 171 -2.93 -4.54 -18.48
N ALA A 172 -3.26 -4.02 -17.29
CA ALA A 172 -4.58 -3.44 -17.01
C ALA A 172 -4.92 -2.30 -17.97
N ARG A 173 -3.94 -1.43 -18.30
CA ARG A 173 -4.12 -0.31 -19.23
C ARG A 173 -4.54 -0.74 -20.63
N SER A 174 -4.07 -1.90 -21.09
CA SER A 174 -4.41 -2.44 -22.41
C SER A 174 -5.58 -3.44 -22.38
N GLY A 175 -6.16 -3.69 -21.20
CA GLY A 175 -7.22 -4.68 -20.98
C GLY A 175 -6.77 -6.14 -21.11
N LYS A 176 -5.49 -6.40 -21.44
CA LYS A 176 -4.98 -7.75 -21.66
C LYS A 176 -4.91 -8.53 -20.34
N GLY A 177 -5.49 -9.73 -20.34
CA GLY A 177 -5.44 -10.67 -19.21
C GLY A 177 -6.53 -10.48 -18.15
N LEU A 178 -7.33 -9.41 -18.21
CA LEU A 178 -8.42 -9.16 -17.23
C LEU A 178 -9.53 -10.22 -17.28
N SER A 179 -9.87 -10.72 -18.48
CA SER A 179 -10.84 -11.83 -18.61
C SER A 179 -10.34 -13.12 -17.95
N ARG A 180 -9.05 -13.43 -18.11
CA ARG A 180 -8.39 -14.58 -17.46
C ARG A 180 -8.33 -14.42 -15.94
N LEU A 181 -8.13 -13.19 -15.46
CA LEU A 181 -8.18 -12.88 -14.03
C LEU A 181 -9.58 -13.16 -13.48
N MET A 182 -10.63 -12.70 -14.17
CA MET A 182 -12.02 -12.98 -13.77
C MET A 182 -12.37 -14.47 -13.86
N ASP A 183 -11.83 -15.21 -14.81
CA ASP A 183 -11.97 -16.67 -14.86
C ASP A 183 -11.33 -17.35 -13.65
N ALA A 184 -10.14 -16.89 -13.22
CA ALA A 184 -9.47 -17.39 -12.03
C ALA A 184 -10.26 -17.05 -10.75
N VAL A 185 -10.77 -15.82 -10.62
CA VAL A 185 -11.64 -15.40 -9.52
C VAL A 185 -12.91 -16.24 -9.47
N ALA A 186 -13.57 -16.45 -10.61
CA ALA A 186 -14.75 -17.29 -10.71
C ALA A 186 -14.46 -18.74 -10.31
N ALA A 187 -13.31 -19.29 -10.71
CA ALA A 187 -12.90 -20.65 -10.34
C ALA A 187 -12.63 -20.80 -8.84
N VAL A 188 -11.92 -19.85 -8.23
CA VAL A 188 -11.57 -19.87 -6.79
C VAL A 188 -12.81 -19.66 -5.91
N THR A 189 -13.70 -18.76 -6.29
CA THR A 189 -14.96 -18.50 -5.56
C THR A 189 -15.98 -19.63 -5.71
N SER A 190 -15.92 -20.41 -6.80
CA SER A 190 -16.81 -21.55 -7.03
C SER A 190 -16.32 -22.85 -6.39
N ARG A 191 -15.00 -23.02 -6.24
CA ARG A 191 -14.41 -24.18 -5.56
C ARG A 191 -14.47 -23.97 -4.05
N LYS A 192 -15.24 -24.79 -3.34
CA LYS A 192 -15.23 -24.85 -1.86
C LYS A 192 -13.94 -25.44 -1.26
N HIS A 193 -12.96 -25.81 -2.10
CA HIS A 193 -11.78 -26.57 -1.66
C HIS A 193 -10.51 -25.71 -1.69
N ARG A 194 -9.80 -25.70 -0.57
CA ARG A 194 -8.53 -24.99 -0.35
C ARG A 194 -7.48 -25.54 -1.33
N SER A 195 -6.97 -24.69 -2.23
CA SER A 195 -5.83 -25.07 -3.08
C SER A 195 -4.59 -25.24 -2.19
N GLY A 196 -3.67 -26.13 -2.58
CA GLY A 196 -2.43 -26.46 -1.86
C GLY A 196 -1.43 -25.29 -1.85
N ALA A 197 -1.81 -24.18 -1.23
CA ALA A 197 -1.00 -23.00 -1.06
C ALA A 197 0.28 -23.35 -0.30
N LEU A 198 1.39 -22.76 -0.74
CA LEU A 198 2.68 -22.89 -0.08
C LEU A 198 2.58 -22.52 1.40
N GLN A 199 2.93 -23.45 2.29
CA GLN A 199 3.13 -23.16 3.71
C GLN A 199 4.59 -22.81 3.95
N ILE A 200 4.81 -21.65 4.57
CA ILE A 200 6.14 -21.19 4.94
C ILE A 200 6.58 -21.95 6.18
N ASP A 201 7.72 -22.63 6.09
CA ASP A 201 8.39 -23.27 7.22
C ASP A 201 9.23 -22.21 7.94
N TYR A 202 8.90 -21.90 9.20
CA TYR A 202 9.62 -20.94 10.04
C TYR A 202 10.77 -21.54 10.83
N GLY A 203 11.06 -22.82 10.62
CA GLY A 203 12.08 -23.58 11.31
C GLY A 203 11.52 -24.37 12.49
N LYS A 204 12.24 -25.43 12.86
CA LYS A 204 11.78 -26.47 13.81
C LYS A 204 11.25 -25.92 15.13
N ALA A 205 11.88 -24.90 15.70
CA ALA A 205 11.46 -24.33 16.98
C ALA A 205 10.10 -23.62 16.87
N VAL A 206 9.91 -22.80 15.83
CA VAL A 206 8.65 -22.07 15.60
C VAL A 206 7.54 -23.04 15.23
N GLU A 207 7.81 -24.02 14.37
CA GLU A 207 6.82 -25.02 13.98
C GLU A 207 6.36 -25.87 15.18
N LYS A 208 7.27 -26.23 16.10
CA LYS A 208 6.90 -26.91 17.35
C LYS A 208 6.00 -26.04 18.23
N ALA A 209 6.35 -24.77 18.42
CA ALA A 209 5.56 -23.83 19.21
C ALA A 209 4.15 -23.63 18.62
N VAL A 210 4.05 -23.50 17.30
CA VAL A 210 2.76 -23.41 16.59
C VAL A 210 1.96 -24.71 16.74
N ALA A 211 2.60 -25.89 16.65
CA ALA A 211 1.92 -27.17 16.80
C ALA A 211 1.32 -27.40 18.20
N ILE A 212 1.94 -26.84 19.25
CA ILE A 212 1.41 -26.88 20.62
C ILE A 212 0.17 -25.97 20.74
N LEU A 213 0.25 -24.76 20.16
CA LEU A 213 -0.79 -23.74 20.33
C LEU A 213 -2.01 -23.94 19.39
N GLN A 214 -1.79 -24.46 18.18
CA GLN A 214 -2.81 -24.55 17.13
C GLN A 214 -4.08 -25.32 17.55
N PRO A 215 -4.02 -26.48 18.24
CA PRO A 215 -5.22 -27.22 18.63
C PRO A 215 -6.11 -26.46 19.61
N ALA A 216 -5.51 -25.73 20.56
CA ALA A 216 -6.25 -24.90 21.51
C ALA A 216 -6.94 -23.74 20.78
N VAL A 217 -6.21 -23.07 19.89
CA VAL A 217 -6.73 -21.96 19.07
C VAL A 217 -7.83 -22.42 18.10
N GLU A 218 -7.70 -23.60 17.49
CA GLU A 218 -8.69 -24.13 16.55
C GLU A 218 -10.04 -24.45 17.21
N ARG A 219 -10.00 -24.94 18.47
CA ARG A 219 -11.20 -25.19 19.27
C ARG A 219 -12.00 -23.90 19.49
N GLU A 220 -11.28 -22.81 19.80
CA GLU A 220 -11.88 -21.51 20.05
C GLU A 220 -12.42 -20.83 18.79
N LEU A 221 -11.64 -20.85 17.71
CA LEU A 221 -11.98 -20.08 16.50
C LEU A 221 -13.13 -20.68 15.69
N LYS A 222 -13.57 -21.92 15.97
CA LYS A 222 -14.68 -22.61 15.26
C LYS A 222 -14.60 -22.47 13.73
N SER A 223 -13.38 -22.55 13.17
CA SER A 223 -13.08 -22.39 11.74
C SER A 223 -13.39 -21.02 11.11
N ARG A 224 -13.62 -19.96 11.90
CA ARG A 224 -13.83 -18.59 11.37
C ARG A 224 -12.55 -17.98 10.79
N LEU A 225 -11.40 -18.32 11.36
CA LEU A 225 -10.09 -17.80 10.98
C LEU A 225 -9.08 -18.94 10.79
N ASN A 226 -7.97 -18.65 10.11
CA ASN A 226 -6.87 -19.59 9.98
C ASN A 226 -6.17 -19.77 11.34
N SER A 227 -6.33 -20.94 11.95
CA SER A 227 -5.78 -21.27 13.27
C SER A 227 -4.25 -21.13 13.32
N ARG A 228 -3.54 -21.55 12.28
CA ARG A 228 -2.07 -21.44 12.19
C ARG A 228 -1.61 -19.98 12.21
N TRP A 229 -2.24 -19.12 11.42
CA TRP A 229 -1.87 -17.69 11.37
C TRP A 229 -2.14 -17.00 12.70
N VAL A 230 -3.29 -17.30 13.32
CA VAL A 230 -3.60 -16.78 14.65
C VAL A 230 -2.55 -17.23 15.67
N SER A 231 -2.17 -18.52 15.68
CA SER A 231 -1.12 -19.02 16.58
C SER A 231 0.21 -18.27 16.39
N LEU A 232 0.63 -17.99 15.15
CA LEU A 232 1.83 -17.19 14.88
C LEU A 232 1.72 -15.77 15.44
N LYS A 233 0.54 -15.14 15.35
CA LYS A 233 0.31 -13.78 15.88
C LYS A 233 0.22 -13.73 17.40
N LEU A 234 -0.35 -14.76 18.04
CA LEU A 234 -0.34 -14.89 19.50
C LEU A 234 1.09 -15.05 20.05
N LEU A 235 1.97 -15.75 19.31
CA LEU A 235 3.38 -15.88 19.66
C LEU A 235 4.16 -14.57 19.49
N ASP A 236 3.86 -13.79 18.45
CA ASP A 236 4.45 -12.46 18.23
C ASP A 236 4.02 -11.44 19.32
N GLY A 237 2.80 -11.58 19.85
CA GLY A 237 2.30 -10.75 20.96
C GLY A 237 1.91 -9.32 20.55
N ASP A 238 1.55 -9.10 19.29
CA ASP A 238 1.13 -7.80 18.77
C ASP A 238 -0.22 -7.35 19.36
N ALA A 239 -0.19 -6.30 20.20
CA ALA A 239 -1.36 -5.76 20.87
C ALA A 239 -2.45 -5.23 19.92
N SER A 240 -2.09 -4.70 18.74
CA SER A 240 -3.10 -4.23 17.76
C SER A 240 -3.93 -5.40 17.24
N ILE A 241 -3.28 -6.50 16.86
CA ILE A 241 -3.96 -7.71 16.37
C ILE A 241 -4.83 -8.32 17.46
N LEU A 242 -4.31 -8.43 18.69
CA LEU A 242 -5.06 -8.97 19.83
C LEU A 242 -6.35 -8.17 20.09
N ASN A 243 -6.27 -6.84 20.01
CA ASN A 243 -7.44 -5.98 20.16
C ASN A 243 -8.44 -6.14 19.01
N SER A 244 -7.99 -6.16 17.75
CA SER A 244 -8.86 -6.39 16.60
C SER A 244 -9.53 -7.76 16.66
N MET A 245 -8.80 -8.79 17.09
CA MET A 245 -9.34 -10.14 17.29
C MET A 245 -10.40 -10.18 18.39
N LYS A 246 -10.15 -9.54 19.54
CA LYS A 246 -11.13 -9.45 20.64
C LYS A 246 -12.41 -8.75 20.19
N LYS A 247 -12.29 -7.66 19.43
CA LYS A 247 -13.43 -6.93 18.87
C LYS A 247 -14.22 -7.79 17.89
N TYR A 248 -13.54 -8.53 17.01
CA TYR A 248 -14.18 -9.39 16.01
C TYR A 248 -14.88 -10.62 16.61
N LEU A 249 -14.23 -11.28 17.58
CA LEU A 249 -14.78 -12.46 18.23
C LEU A 249 -15.88 -12.12 19.25
N GLY A 250 -15.83 -10.91 19.82
CA GLY A 250 -16.75 -10.47 20.88
C GLY A 250 -16.41 -11.03 22.26
N TYR A 251 -15.31 -11.78 22.38
CA TYR A 251 -14.76 -12.32 23.62
C TYR A 251 -13.23 -12.35 23.55
N ASP A 252 -12.60 -12.52 24.70
CA ASP A 252 -11.14 -12.59 24.80
C ASP A 252 -10.66 -14.03 24.59
N ILE A 253 -9.74 -14.27 23.65
CA ILE A 253 -9.21 -15.62 23.38
C ILE A 253 -8.46 -16.16 24.61
N PHE A 254 -7.95 -15.26 25.46
CA PHE A 254 -7.26 -15.62 26.70
C PHE A 254 -8.20 -15.93 27.87
N SER A 255 -9.53 -15.77 27.73
CA SER A 255 -10.44 -16.04 28.84
C SER A 255 -10.57 -17.53 29.15
N GLU A 256 -10.27 -18.40 28.19
CA GLU A 256 -10.17 -19.84 28.45
C GLU A 256 -8.74 -20.23 28.85
N ASN A 257 -8.61 -20.95 29.97
CA ASN A 257 -7.32 -21.38 30.52
C ASN A 257 -6.46 -22.17 29.51
N GLY A 258 -7.08 -22.88 28.57
CA GLY A 258 -6.38 -23.74 27.62
C GLY A 258 -5.49 -23.00 26.63
N VAL A 259 -5.88 -21.82 26.15
CA VAL A 259 -5.05 -21.04 25.20
C VAL A 259 -3.90 -20.36 25.93
N SER A 260 -4.14 -19.83 27.13
CA SER A 260 -3.10 -19.18 27.95
C SER A 260 -2.01 -20.16 28.37
N GLU A 261 -2.39 -21.37 28.81
CA GLU A 261 -1.46 -22.43 29.19
C GLU A 261 -0.63 -22.90 27.99
N SER A 262 -1.29 -23.20 26.86
CA SER A 262 -0.61 -23.62 25.63
C SER A 262 0.32 -22.52 25.08
N LEU A 263 -0.03 -21.24 25.25
CA LEU A 263 0.82 -20.13 24.85
C LEU A 263 2.07 -20.01 25.74
N SER A 264 1.92 -20.24 27.04
CA SER A 264 3.06 -20.27 27.97
C SER A 264 4.03 -21.40 27.61
N GLU A 265 3.52 -22.61 27.40
CA GLU A 265 4.32 -23.77 26.98
C GLU A 265 5.03 -23.50 25.64
N ALA A 266 4.32 -22.96 24.66
CA ALA A 266 4.90 -22.62 23.36
C ALA A 266 6.02 -21.56 23.46
N LYS A 267 5.87 -20.57 24.36
CA LYS A 267 6.91 -19.55 24.63
C LYS A 267 8.12 -20.14 25.35
N GLU A 268 7.93 -21.10 26.27
CA GLU A 268 9.04 -21.80 26.93
C GLU A 268 9.88 -22.58 25.92
N VAL A 269 9.25 -23.26 24.95
CA VAL A 269 9.96 -23.96 23.87
C VAL A 269 10.79 -23.00 23.02
N LEU A 270 10.28 -21.81 22.72
CA LEU A 270 11.02 -20.78 21.99
C LEU A 270 12.19 -20.23 22.81
N ASN A 271 11.97 -19.96 24.09
CA ASN A 271 13.00 -19.46 25.00
C ASN A 271 14.14 -20.47 25.22
N ALA A 272 13.82 -21.77 25.28
CA ALA A 272 14.82 -22.85 25.40
C ALA A 272 15.78 -22.89 24.20
N GLU A 273 15.33 -22.44 23.03
CA GLU A 273 16.12 -22.30 21.79
C GLU A 273 16.73 -20.89 21.61
N GLY A 274 16.65 -20.04 22.66
CA GLY A 274 17.17 -18.67 22.65
C GLY A 274 16.37 -17.69 21.79
N ILE A 275 15.12 -18.02 21.44
CA ILE A 275 14.25 -17.17 20.64
C ILE A 275 13.36 -16.35 21.58
N THR A 276 13.75 -15.09 21.79
CA THR A 276 12.92 -14.10 22.52
C THR A 276 11.84 -13.52 21.61
N SER A 277 10.80 -12.92 22.19
CA SER A 277 9.71 -12.27 21.43
C SER A 277 10.21 -11.19 20.46
N GLU A 278 11.26 -10.45 20.80
CA GLU A 278 11.85 -9.43 19.91
C GLU A 278 12.51 -10.06 18.67
N ASN A 279 13.30 -11.11 18.87
CA ASN A 279 13.99 -11.82 17.78
C ASN A 279 13.05 -12.72 16.97
N PHE A 280 11.89 -13.08 17.53
CA PHE A 280 10.88 -13.89 16.85
C PHE A 280 10.40 -13.20 15.57
N ARG A 281 10.00 -11.93 15.67
CA ARG A 281 9.52 -11.14 14.54
C ARG A 281 10.55 -11.04 13.42
N ASP A 282 11.79 -10.74 13.78
CA ASP A 282 12.90 -10.64 12.83
C ASP A 282 13.13 -11.96 12.10
N ARG A 283 13.01 -13.10 12.79
CA ARG A 283 13.10 -14.43 12.16
C ARG A 283 11.97 -14.70 11.18
N ILE A 284 10.72 -14.38 11.54
CA ILE A 284 9.55 -14.52 10.66
C ILE A 284 9.77 -13.69 9.40
N VAL A 285 10.09 -12.39 9.54
CA VAL A 285 10.33 -11.48 8.42
C VAL A 285 11.48 -11.97 7.55
N THR A 286 12.61 -12.34 8.15
CA THR A 286 13.78 -12.86 7.41
C THR A 286 13.40 -14.09 6.59
N LYS A 287 12.63 -15.01 7.17
CA LYS A 287 12.23 -16.24 6.47
C LYS A 287 11.28 -15.97 5.31
N ILE A 288 10.34 -15.04 5.47
CA ILE A 288 9.44 -14.61 4.39
C ILE A 288 10.25 -13.99 3.25
N VAL A 289 11.17 -13.07 3.55
CA VAL A 289 12.02 -12.40 2.55
C VAL A 289 12.90 -13.41 1.81
N CYS A 290 13.59 -14.31 2.53
CA CYS A 290 14.37 -15.37 1.90
C CYS A 290 13.52 -16.30 1.02
N THR A 291 12.25 -16.53 1.38
CA THR A 291 11.33 -17.33 0.57
C THR A 291 10.92 -16.59 -0.69
N CYS A 292 10.63 -15.28 -0.60
CA CYS A 292 10.37 -14.41 -1.75
C CYS A 292 11.55 -14.42 -2.73
N GLU A 293 12.77 -14.26 -2.23
CA GLU A 293 13.99 -14.28 -3.06
C GLU A 293 14.15 -15.62 -3.78
N LYS A 294 13.96 -16.74 -3.08
CA LYS A 294 14.03 -18.09 -3.67
C LYS A 294 13.00 -18.30 -4.78
N ILE A 295 11.76 -17.85 -4.58
CA ILE A 295 10.69 -17.97 -5.56
C ILE A 295 10.98 -17.06 -6.77
N SER A 296 11.32 -15.80 -6.50
CA SER A 296 11.66 -14.80 -7.52
C SER A 296 12.80 -15.28 -8.42
N ARG A 297 13.88 -15.79 -7.84
CA ARG A 297 15.06 -16.28 -8.58
C ARG A 297 14.75 -17.43 -9.56
N LYS A 298 13.77 -18.28 -9.24
CA LYS A 298 13.33 -19.37 -10.13
C LYS A 298 12.37 -18.87 -11.22
N ALA A 299 11.57 -17.88 -10.90
CA ALA A 299 10.45 -17.41 -11.72
C ALA A 299 10.82 -16.29 -12.69
N VAL A 300 11.73 -15.41 -12.30
CA VAL A 300 12.12 -14.21 -13.05
C VAL A 300 13.43 -14.46 -13.76
N VAL A 301 13.45 -14.20 -15.07
CA VAL A 301 14.66 -14.26 -15.89
C VAL A 301 14.90 -12.88 -16.47
N TYR A 302 16.05 -12.30 -16.13
CA TYR A 302 16.53 -11.05 -16.71
C TYR A 302 17.39 -11.38 -17.93
N GLU A 303 17.07 -10.84 -19.12
CA GLU A 303 17.88 -11.09 -20.33
C GLU A 303 19.24 -10.36 -20.32
N LYS A 304 19.42 -9.37 -19.43
CA LYS A 304 20.68 -8.63 -19.28
C LYS A 304 21.14 -8.64 -17.82
N ALA A 305 22.17 -9.42 -17.52
CA ALA A 305 22.82 -9.47 -16.20
C ALA A 305 23.40 -8.11 -15.75
N GLU A 306 23.76 -7.23 -16.68
CA GLU A 306 24.35 -5.91 -16.39
C GLU A 306 23.38 -4.91 -15.72
N TYR A 307 22.08 -5.02 -15.98
CA TYR A 307 21.08 -4.11 -15.39
C TYR A 307 20.84 -4.43 -13.91
N GLU A 308 20.85 -5.73 -13.59
CA GLU A 308 20.69 -6.27 -12.24
C GLU A 308 21.87 -5.87 -11.33
N GLU A 309 23.10 -5.87 -11.85
CA GLU A 309 24.25 -5.39 -11.07
C GLU A 309 24.23 -3.89 -10.81
N ARG A 310 23.79 -3.07 -11.77
CA ARG A 310 23.83 -1.61 -11.63
C ARG A 310 22.74 -1.11 -10.68
N ASP A 311 21.52 -1.61 -10.81
CA ASP A 311 20.43 -1.27 -9.86
C ASP A 311 20.73 -1.83 -8.47
N ARG A 312 21.26 -3.06 -8.33
CA ARG A 312 21.66 -3.59 -7.01
C ARG A 312 22.83 -2.80 -6.40
N LYS A 313 23.80 -2.34 -7.19
CA LYS A 313 24.92 -1.50 -6.69
C LYS A 313 24.42 -0.13 -6.25
N ILE A 314 23.53 0.48 -7.03
CA ILE A 314 22.89 1.75 -6.69
C ILE A 314 22.04 1.59 -5.44
N ASP A 315 21.20 0.55 -5.37
CA ASP A 315 20.39 0.26 -4.19
C ASP A 315 21.27 0.02 -2.97
N HIS A 316 22.31 -0.80 -3.05
CA HIS A 316 23.21 -1.07 -1.93
C HIS A 316 23.95 0.20 -1.44
N ILE A 317 24.36 1.09 -2.35
CA ILE A 317 24.98 2.38 -2.00
C ILE A 317 23.97 3.33 -1.34
N LEU A 318 22.73 3.35 -1.84
CA LEU A 318 21.66 4.23 -1.35
C LEU A 318 21.02 3.71 -0.05
N THR A 319 21.01 2.39 0.20
CA THR A 319 20.38 1.77 1.38
C THR A 319 21.36 1.40 2.49
N SER A 320 22.67 1.59 2.30
CA SER A 320 23.62 1.31 3.38
C SER A 320 23.45 2.32 4.52
N LYS A 321 23.50 1.83 5.76
CA LYS A 321 23.30 2.64 6.98
C LYS A 321 24.34 3.77 7.14
N ALA A 322 25.51 3.64 6.51
CA ALA A 322 26.60 4.61 6.60
C ALA A 322 26.69 5.56 5.38
N THR A 323 26.40 5.08 4.16
CA THR A 323 26.48 5.88 2.92
C THR A 323 25.14 6.46 2.48
N GLY A 324 24.03 5.86 2.90
CA GLY A 324 22.68 6.31 2.53
C GLY A 324 22.35 7.71 3.04
N ILE A 325 22.70 8.03 4.30
CA ILE A 325 22.40 9.34 4.91
C ILE A 325 23.22 10.48 4.24
N PRO A 326 24.55 10.38 4.05
CA PRO A 326 25.32 11.42 3.37
C PRO A 326 24.86 11.68 1.93
N ILE A 327 24.60 10.61 1.16
CA ILE A 327 24.14 10.73 -0.22
C ILE A 327 22.76 11.38 -0.29
N MET A 328 21.89 11.07 0.67
CA MET A 328 20.57 11.66 0.78
C MET A 328 20.60 13.16 1.08
N ILE A 329 21.43 13.58 2.03
CA ILE A 329 21.64 15.00 2.30
C ILE A 329 22.19 15.70 1.06
N LEU A 330 23.19 15.10 0.40
CA LEU A 330 23.79 15.68 -0.81
C LEU A 330 22.79 15.83 -1.94
N LEU A 331 21.97 14.81 -2.19
CA LEU A 331 20.94 14.83 -3.22
C LEU A 331 19.85 15.87 -2.90
N LEU A 332 19.38 15.93 -1.66
CA LEU A 332 18.42 16.94 -1.21
C LEU A 332 19.01 18.36 -1.37
N CYS A 333 20.24 18.60 -0.91
CA CYS A 333 20.96 19.85 -1.11
C CYS A 333 21.12 20.20 -2.60
N SER A 334 21.38 19.21 -3.46
CA SER A 334 21.48 19.41 -4.90
C SER A 334 20.16 19.87 -5.51
N ILE A 335 19.03 19.31 -5.09
CA ILE A 335 17.70 19.72 -5.57
C ILE A 335 17.37 21.13 -5.10
N PHE A 336 17.64 21.44 -3.82
CA PHE A 336 17.48 22.78 -3.28
C PHE A 336 18.34 23.79 -4.06
N TRP A 337 19.62 23.46 -4.26
CA TRP A 337 20.54 24.30 -5.02
C TRP A 337 20.07 24.55 -6.46
N LEU A 338 19.63 23.48 -7.14
CA LEU A 338 19.12 23.55 -8.51
C LEU A 338 17.81 24.35 -8.56
N THR A 339 16.92 24.17 -7.59
CA THR A 339 15.66 24.92 -7.50
C THR A 339 15.92 26.40 -7.29
N ILE A 340 16.78 26.78 -6.33
CA ILE A 340 17.08 28.20 -6.03
C ILE A 340 17.81 28.85 -7.21
N THR A 341 18.90 28.23 -7.67
CA THR A 341 19.72 28.80 -8.76
C THR A 341 18.94 28.81 -10.07
N GLY A 342 18.19 27.74 -10.34
CA GLY A 342 17.38 27.60 -11.54
C GLY A 342 16.13 28.48 -11.53
N ALA A 343 15.58 28.84 -10.38
CA ALA A 343 14.42 29.72 -10.27
C ALA A 343 14.76 31.20 -10.42
N ASN A 344 15.98 31.63 -10.08
CA ASN A 344 16.39 33.02 -10.20
C ASN A 344 16.25 33.54 -11.65
N TYR A 345 16.67 32.76 -12.64
CA TYR A 345 16.59 33.13 -14.05
C TYR A 345 15.14 33.37 -14.57
N PRO A 346 14.21 32.40 -14.44
CA PRO A 346 12.81 32.61 -14.82
C PRO A 346 12.09 33.65 -13.93
N SER A 347 12.48 33.79 -12.66
CA SER A 347 11.94 34.84 -11.77
C SER A 347 12.24 36.23 -12.30
N GLU A 348 13.49 36.49 -12.68
CA GLU A 348 13.90 37.77 -13.29
C GLU A 348 13.15 38.03 -14.61
N LEU A 349 13.03 37.02 -15.48
CA LEU A 349 12.29 37.14 -16.75
C LEU A 349 10.80 37.48 -16.53
N ILE A 350 10.14 36.84 -15.57
CA ILE A 350 8.75 37.11 -15.24
C ILE A 350 8.61 38.50 -14.59
N ALA A 351 9.53 38.87 -13.72
CA ALA A 351 9.54 40.18 -13.08
C ALA A 351 9.70 41.31 -14.11
N GLU A 352 10.59 41.16 -15.09
CA GLU A 352 10.76 42.11 -16.20
C GLU A 352 9.50 42.19 -17.06
N GLY A 353 8.91 41.04 -17.44
CA GLY A 353 7.68 40.98 -18.23
C GLY A 353 6.49 41.63 -17.53
N LEU A 354 6.28 41.33 -16.24
CA LEU A 354 5.22 41.93 -15.43
C LEU A 354 5.49 43.40 -15.14
N SER A 355 6.74 43.81 -14.93
CA SER A 355 7.09 45.22 -14.79
C SER A 355 6.77 46.01 -16.06
N TRP A 356 7.06 45.44 -17.24
CA TRP A 356 6.70 46.05 -18.52
C TRP A 356 5.18 46.21 -18.69
N VAL A 357 4.39 45.20 -18.33
CA VAL A 357 2.92 45.27 -18.33
C VAL A 357 2.42 46.31 -17.32
N GLY A 358 3.01 46.37 -16.12
CA GLY A 358 2.72 47.36 -15.10
C GLY A 358 2.96 48.80 -15.58
N GLY A 359 4.06 49.02 -16.31
CA GLY A 359 4.35 50.31 -16.94
C GLY A 359 3.30 50.73 -17.97
N ARG A 360 2.77 49.77 -18.75
CA ARG A 360 1.68 50.02 -19.72
C ARG A 360 0.36 50.32 -19.02
N LEU A 361 0.03 49.60 -17.95
CA LEU A 361 -1.14 49.85 -17.11
C LEU A 361 -1.09 51.26 -16.50
N ALA A 362 0.07 51.66 -15.98
CA ALA A 362 0.27 53.01 -15.46
C ALA A 362 0.09 54.09 -16.54
N GLY A 363 0.59 53.84 -17.76
CA GLY A 363 0.39 54.72 -18.91
C GLY A 363 -1.07 54.82 -19.37
N LEU A 364 -1.81 53.71 -19.35
CA LEU A 364 -3.25 53.70 -19.65
C LEU A 364 -4.07 54.45 -18.60
N CYS A 365 -3.77 54.28 -17.32
CA CYS A 365 -4.41 55.07 -16.25
C CYS A 365 -4.13 56.56 -16.39
N ALA A 366 -2.92 56.95 -16.83
CA ALA A 366 -2.58 58.34 -17.10
C ALA A 366 -3.32 58.90 -18.32
N ALA A 367 -3.44 58.12 -19.41
CA ALA A 367 -4.18 58.50 -20.61
C ALA A 367 -5.70 58.62 -20.37
N ALA A 368 -6.24 57.83 -19.43
CA ALA A 368 -7.65 57.85 -19.05
C ALA A 368 -8.00 58.94 -18.00
N CYS A 369 -7.06 59.80 -17.61
CA CYS A 369 -7.22 60.78 -16.52
C CYS A 369 -7.75 60.14 -15.22
N ALA A 370 -7.28 58.93 -14.89
CA ALA A 370 -7.74 58.23 -13.70
C ALA A 370 -7.33 59.00 -12.41
N PRO A 371 -8.20 59.09 -11.39
CA PRO A 371 -7.85 59.70 -10.11
C PRO A 371 -6.64 59.02 -9.47
N ALA A 372 -5.80 59.81 -8.79
CA ALA A 372 -4.55 59.33 -8.18
C ALA A 372 -4.76 58.14 -7.22
N TRP A 373 -5.88 58.11 -6.50
CA TRP A 373 -6.22 57.02 -5.58
C TRP A 373 -6.51 55.69 -6.30
N VAL A 374 -7.08 55.73 -7.51
CA VAL A 374 -7.38 54.53 -8.32
C VAL A 374 -6.10 53.90 -8.84
N LYS A 375 -5.21 54.73 -9.39
CA LYS A 375 -3.89 54.28 -9.85
C LYS A 375 -3.07 53.70 -8.70
N GLY A 376 -3.01 54.42 -7.58
CA GLY A 376 -2.25 53.99 -6.40
C GLY A 376 -2.76 52.67 -5.83
N LEU A 377 -4.08 52.47 -5.75
CA LEU A 377 -4.64 51.22 -5.23
C LEU A 377 -4.45 50.05 -6.21
N LEU A 378 -4.79 50.22 -7.49
CA LEU A 378 -4.84 49.11 -8.44
C LEU A 378 -3.46 48.78 -9.02
N VAL A 379 -2.67 49.78 -9.40
CA VAL A 379 -1.39 49.58 -10.10
C VAL A 379 -0.26 49.46 -9.10
N ASP A 380 -0.10 50.45 -8.21
CA ASP A 380 1.01 50.47 -7.26
C ASP A 380 0.79 49.51 -6.06
N GLY A 381 -0.46 49.29 -5.68
CA GLY A 381 -0.88 48.34 -4.64
C GLY A 381 -1.06 46.92 -5.19
N CYS A 382 -2.26 46.63 -5.71
CA CYS A 382 -2.68 45.28 -6.06
C CYS A 382 -1.81 44.63 -7.14
N TYR A 383 -1.59 45.32 -8.27
CA TYR A 383 -0.85 44.75 -9.39
C TYR A 383 0.62 44.51 -9.03
N ARG A 384 1.29 45.49 -8.42
CA ARG A 384 2.70 45.37 -8.06
C ARG A 384 2.95 44.28 -7.02
N THR A 385 2.08 44.15 -6.01
CA THR A 385 2.17 43.06 -5.04
C THR A 385 1.92 41.70 -5.69
N LEU A 386 0.89 41.58 -6.52
CA LEU A 386 0.61 40.34 -7.26
C LEU A 386 1.76 39.96 -8.19
N ALA A 387 2.32 40.94 -8.92
CA ALA A 387 3.44 40.72 -9.81
C ALA A 387 4.69 40.25 -9.06
N TRP A 388 4.97 40.82 -7.89
CA TRP A 388 6.09 40.40 -7.06
C TRP A 388 5.90 38.97 -6.51
N VAL A 389 4.72 38.66 -5.97
CA VAL A 389 4.41 37.31 -5.47
C VAL A 389 4.50 36.27 -6.58
N VAL A 390 3.95 36.55 -7.76
CA VAL A 390 3.99 35.64 -8.91
C VAL A 390 5.42 35.44 -9.41
N SER A 391 6.20 36.51 -9.53
CA SER A 391 7.59 36.41 -10.03
C SER A 391 8.46 35.61 -9.07
N VAL A 392 8.32 35.82 -7.77
CA VAL A 392 9.19 35.21 -6.76
C VAL A 392 8.79 33.76 -6.45
N MET A 393 7.50 33.46 -6.29
CA MET A 393 7.07 32.15 -5.76
C MET A 393 6.77 31.10 -6.83
N LEU A 394 6.32 31.50 -8.02
CA LEU A 394 5.92 30.54 -9.06
C LEU A 394 7.11 29.74 -9.64
N PRO A 395 8.27 30.35 -9.96
CA PRO A 395 9.36 29.63 -10.59
C PRO A 395 10.01 28.53 -9.73
N PRO A 396 10.30 28.75 -8.43
CA PRO A 396 10.77 27.68 -7.56
C PRO A 396 9.82 26.49 -7.53
N MET A 397 8.50 26.73 -7.41
CA MET A 397 7.50 25.67 -7.40
C MET A 397 7.45 24.90 -8.72
N ALA A 398 7.52 25.60 -9.85
CA ALA A 398 7.50 25.01 -11.18
C ALA A 398 8.70 24.08 -11.45
N ILE A 399 9.85 24.33 -10.81
CA ILE A 399 11.05 23.50 -10.92
C ILE A 399 11.03 22.37 -9.87
N PHE A 400 10.64 22.70 -8.64
CA PHE A 400 10.64 21.76 -7.51
C PHE A 400 9.68 20.60 -7.71
N PHE A 401 8.42 20.86 -8.08
CA PHE A 401 7.41 19.79 -8.18
C PHE A 401 7.76 18.71 -9.22
N PRO A 402 8.22 19.05 -10.44
CA PRO A 402 8.68 18.04 -11.39
C PRO A 402 9.89 17.24 -10.90
N LEU A 403 10.89 17.90 -10.30
CA LEU A 403 12.05 17.21 -9.73
C LEU A 403 11.66 16.28 -8.58
N PHE A 404 10.75 16.73 -7.73
CA PHE A 404 10.22 15.95 -6.61
C PHE A 404 9.41 14.73 -7.10
N THR A 405 8.55 14.93 -8.09
CA THR A 405 7.77 13.84 -8.70
C THR A 405 8.69 12.80 -9.34
N LEU A 406 9.76 13.23 -10.03
CA LEU A 406 10.76 12.32 -10.57
C LEU A 406 11.45 11.48 -9.49
N LEU A 407 11.72 12.06 -8.31
CA LEU A 407 12.30 11.32 -7.18
C LEU A 407 11.31 10.36 -6.54
N GLU A 408 10.03 10.73 -6.50
CA GLU A 408 8.96 9.86 -6.05
C GLU A 408 8.80 8.65 -6.98
N ASP A 409 8.78 8.88 -8.29
CA ASP A 409 8.68 7.85 -9.33
C ASP A 409 9.90 6.93 -9.36
N CYS A 410 11.09 7.46 -9.03
CA CYS A 410 12.31 6.64 -8.82
C CYS A 410 12.27 5.81 -7.53
N GLY A 411 11.21 5.94 -6.71
CA GLY A 411 11.07 5.21 -5.45
C GLY A 411 12.06 5.66 -4.37
N TYR A 412 12.63 6.86 -4.51
CA TYR A 412 13.63 7.39 -3.58
C TYR A 412 13.00 7.91 -2.29
N LEU A 413 11.88 8.65 -2.37
CA LEU A 413 11.21 9.25 -1.20
C LEU A 413 10.78 8.20 -0.14
N PRO A 414 10.22 7.03 -0.51
CA PRO A 414 9.97 5.97 0.47
C PRO A 414 11.23 5.47 1.20
N ARG A 415 12.40 5.48 0.52
CA ARG A 415 13.70 5.06 1.09
C ARG A 415 14.25 6.12 2.04
N VAL A 416 14.12 7.40 1.68
CA VAL A 416 14.44 8.55 2.54
C VAL A 416 13.62 8.49 3.83
N ALA A 417 12.30 8.35 3.71
CA ALA A 417 11.40 8.27 4.85
C ALA A 417 11.77 7.11 5.80
N PHE A 418 12.14 5.94 5.26
CA PHE A 418 12.58 4.79 6.05
C PHE A 418 13.92 5.04 6.77
N ASN A 419 14.93 5.59 6.09
CA ASN A 419 16.23 5.90 6.70
C ASN A 419 16.12 7.01 7.76
N MET A 420 15.23 7.98 7.56
CA MET A 420 14.98 9.07 8.50
C MET A 420 14.06 8.66 9.67
N ASP A 421 13.32 7.55 9.56
CA ASP A 421 12.39 7.09 10.60
C ASP A 421 13.12 6.85 11.93
N ASN A 422 14.37 6.37 11.90
CA ASN A 422 15.13 6.13 13.13
C ASN A 422 15.53 7.42 13.86
N PHE A 423 15.68 8.55 13.16
CA PHE A 423 15.94 9.86 13.77
C PHE A 423 14.65 10.56 14.17
N PHE A 424 13.61 10.46 13.34
CA PHE A 424 12.30 11.04 13.63
C PHE A 424 11.59 10.33 14.78
N ARG A 425 11.74 9.00 14.92
CA ARG A 425 11.26 8.24 16.09
C ARG A 425 11.86 8.73 17.40
N LYS A 426 13.12 9.19 17.42
CA LYS A 426 13.73 9.81 18.61
C LYS A 426 13.09 11.15 18.98
N ALA A 427 12.44 11.80 18.03
CA ALA A 427 11.69 13.04 18.20
C ALA A 427 10.16 12.81 18.27
N CYS A 428 9.70 11.57 18.48
CA CYS A 428 8.28 11.19 18.46
C CYS A 428 7.53 11.58 17.17
N ALA A 429 8.24 11.56 16.04
CA ALA A 429 7.73 11.91 14.72
C ALA A 429 7.90 10.72 13.76
N HIS A 430 7.13 10.70 12.67
CA HIS A 430 7.25 9.66 11.64
C HIS A 430 8.20 10.10 10.53
N GLY A 431 8.98 9.15 9.97
CA GLY A 431 9.85 9.44 8.83
C GLY A 431 9.12 10.00 7.59
N LYS A 432 7.80 9.71 7.45
CA LYS A 432 6.94 10.35 6.43
C LYS A 432 6.81 11.87 6.61
N GLN A 433 6.93 12.40 7.83
CA GLN A 433 6.83 13.85 8.12
C GLN A 433 8.07 14.63 7.70
N ALA A 434 9.21 13.95 7.50
CA ALA A 434 10.40 14.58 6.94
C ALA A 434 10.17 15.10 5.52
N LEU A 435 9.35 14.39 4.73
CA LEU A 435 8.96 14.80 3.37
C LEU A 435 8.12 16.07 3.40
N THR A 436 7.16 16.13 4.32
CA THR A 436 6.31 17.31 4.52
C THR A 436 7.14 18.53 4.95
N MET A 437 8.14 18.35 5.82
CA MET A 437 9.06 19.42 6.22
C MET A 437 9.90 19.93 5.05
N CYS A 438 10.42 19.04 4.20
CA CYS A 438 11.18 19.46 3.02
C CYS A 438 10.32 20.31 2.07
N MET A 439 9.06 19.91 1.87
CA MET A 439 8.12 20.66 1.04
C MET A 439 7.83 22.06 1.62
N VAL A 440 7.60 22.16 2.93
CA VAL A 440 7.32 23.45 3.59
C VAL A 440 8.55 24.37 3.59
N CYS A 441 9.75 23.85 3.87
CA CYS A 441 10.98 24.66 3.81
C CYS A 441 11.24 25.23 2.41
N THR A 442 10.88 24.50 1.35
CA THR A 442 11.04 24.97 -0.04
C THR A 442 10.04 26.06 -0.41
N ILE A 443 8.86 26.05 0.22
CA ILE A 443 7.78 27.01 -0.06
C ILE A 443 7.98 28.31 0.73
N MET A 444 8.67 28.25 1.87
CA MET A 444 8.84 29.40 2.77
C MET A 444 10.13 30.20 2.55
N GLN A 445 11.08 29.71 1.74
CA GLN A 445 12.28 30.44 1.30
C GLN A 445 12.09 30.96 -0.11
#